data_AF-A0A5J5I620-F1
#
_entry.id   AF-A0A5J5I620-F1
#
_cell.length_a   1.000
_cell.length_b   1.000
_cell.length_c   1.000
_cell.angle_alpha   90.00
_cell.angle_beta   90.00
_cell.angle_gamma   90.00
#
_symmetry.space_group_name_H-M   'P 1'
#
loop_
_entity.id
_entity.type
_entity.pdbx_description
1 polymer ?
#
loop_
_entity_poly.entity_id
_entity_poly.type
_entity_poly.pdbx_seq_one_letter_code
_entity_poly.pdbx_strand_id
1 'polypeptide(L)'
;MSEMIIMPTSQPDDGDPMWLTADVRAQESANMAIMSIAEVHFREHGADDFNLAHLTDVLNIALMEVQAEEAWHPKSAAVERAFNRLRINGYRCEQDWQCCRTCGWAAIPCEDADLCVWYHGQDLADAVATGELMLMWQGDAAMIRDALEAEGITVIHDGTIEQRIRVRFDRL
;
A
#
# COMPACT_ATOMS: atom_id res chain seq x y z
N MET A 1 46.97 19.78 40.71
CA MET A 1 46.77 19.75 39.24
C MET A 1 45.80 18.61 38.97
N SER A 2 44.51 18.91 38.85
CA SER A 2 43.46 17.92 38.56
C SER A 2 43.10 18.03 37.10
N GLU A 3 43.26 16.94 36.36
CA GLU A 3 42.81 16.81 34.97
C GLU A 3 41.31 16.62 34.95
N MET A 4 40.64 17.45 34.15
CA MET A 4 39.20 17.47 33.94
C MET A 4 38.89 16.60 32.72
N ILE A 5 38.27 15.44 32.95
CA ILE A 5 37.83 14.53 31.88
C ILE A 5 36.58 15.14 31.24
N ILE A 6 36.70 15.61 29.99
CA ILE A 6 35.57 16.06 29.18
C ILE A 6 34.96 14.82 28.52
N MET A 7 33.71 14.49 28.86
CA MET A 7 32.96 13.46 28.14
C MET A 7 32.51 14.02 26.78
N PRO A 8 32.61 13.24 25.69
CA PRO A 8 32.12 13.68 24.39
C PRO A 8 30.58 13.70 24.40
N THR A 9 30.02 14.84 24.03
CA THR A 9 28.61 14.98 23.67
C THR A 9 28.35 14.15 22.42
N SER A 10 27.52 13.12 22.55
CA SER A 10 27.01 12.31 21.44
C SER A 10 26.30 13.21 20.42
N GLN A 11 26.84 13.30 19.21
CA GLN A 11 26.13 13.87 18.07
C GLN A 11 24.91 12.99 17.72
N PRO A 12 23.77 13.58 17.33
CA PRO A 12 22.65 12.82 16.79
C PRO A 12 23.06 12.16 15.47
N ASP A 13 22.62 10.91 15.29
CA ASP A 13 22.88 10.04 14.16
C ASP A 13 22.28 10.63 12.86
N ASP A 14 23.11 10.86 11.84
CA ASP A 14 22.76 11.47 10.55
C ASP A 14 22.03 10.47 9.62
N GLY A 15 21.09 9.70 10.16
CA GLY A 15 20.52 8.52 9.52
C GLY A 15 19.17 8.69 8.82
N ASP A 16 18.40 9.75 9.11
CA ASP A 16 17.06 9.89 8.54
C ASP A 16 16.99 10.93 7.40
N PRO A 17 16.46 10.56 6.22
CA PRO A 17 16.30 11.50 5.11
C PRO A 17 15.33 12.63 5.48
N MET A 18 15.90 13.84 5.58
CA MET A 18 15.32 15.11 6.07
C MET A 18 14.01 15.58 5.38
N TRP A 19 13.56 14.91 4.31
CA TRP A 19 12.33 15.26 3.58
C TRP A 19 11.17 14.29 3.81
N LEU A 20 11.39 13.19 4.54
CA LEU A 20 10.32 12.28 5.01
C LEU A 20 9.73 12.69 6.37
N THR A 21 10.25 13.74 7.01
CA THR A 21 9.98 13.98 8.44
C THR A 21 8.89 15.00 8.75
N ALA A 22 8.52 15.90 7.83
CA ALA A 22 7.57 16.97 8.13
C ALA A 22 6.11 16.47 8.07
N ASP A 23 5.74 15.77 7.00
CA ASP A 23 4.39 15.21 6.83
C ASP A 23 4.14 14.07 7.83
N VAL A 24 5.12 13.21 8.08
CA VAL A 24 5.00 12.15 9.09
C VAL A 24 4.77 12.74 10.48
N ARG A 25 5.51 13.79 10.87
CA ARG A 25 5.30 14.47 12.16
C ARG A 25 3.95 15.19 12.24
N ALA A 26 3.50 15.79 11.13
CA ALA A 26 2.18 16.41 11.07
C ALA A 26 1.07 15.37 11.23
N GLN A 27 1.22 14.20 10.59
CA GLN A 27 0.29 13.08 10.69
C GLN A 27 0.28 12.49 12.11
N GLU A 28 1.44 12.24 12.70
CA GLU A 28 1.57 11.77 14.09
C GLU A 28 0.90 12.76 15.06
N SER A 29 1.12 14.06 14.85
CA SER A 29 0.50 15.11 15.67
C SER A 29 -1.03 15.11 15.52
N ALA A 30 -1.55 14.93 14.30
CA ALA A 30 -2.98 14.81 14.04
C ALA A 30 -3.58 13.56 14.70
N ASN A 31 -2.92 12.41 14.59
CA ASN A 31 -3.34 11.16 15.21
C ASN A 31 -3.40 11.31 16.73
N MET A 32 -2.38 11.90 17.35
CA MET A 32 -2.38 12.17 18.80
C MET A 32 -3.53 13.09 19.23
N ALA A 33 -3.85 14.12 18.43
CA ALA A 33 -4.96 15.02 18.71
C ALA A 33 -6.32 14.30 18.62
N ILE A 34 -6.53 13.45 17.61
CA ILE A 34 -7.73 12.64 17.44
C ILE A 34 -7.92 11.72 18.65
N MET A 35 -6.86 11.01 19.07
CA MET A 35 -6.91 10.10 20.22
C MET A 35 -7.22 10.84 21.51
N SER A 36 -6.61 12.02 21.73
CA SER A 36 -6.89 12.84 22.91
C SER A 36 -8.34 13.33 22.96
N ILE A 37 -8.90 13.76 21.82
CA ILE A 37 -10.30 14.20 21.73
C ILE A 37 -11.25 13.02 21.99
N ALA A 38 -10.96 11.86 21.40
CA ALA A 38 -11.77 10.66 21.58
C ALA A 38 -11.77 10.17 23.03
N GLU A 39 -10.62 10.18 23.71
CA GLU A 39 -10.54 9.82 25.13
C GLU A 39 -11.41 10.73 26.00
N VAL A 40 -11.33 12.05 25.80
CA VAL A 40 -12.19 13.02 26.52
C VAL A 40 -13.66 12.70 26.26
N HIS A 41 -14.03 12.51 24.99
CA HIS A 41 -15.40 12.20 24.60
C HIS A 41 -15.91 10.91 25.24
N PHE A 42 -15.13 9.84 25.21
CA PHE A 42 -15.52 8.55 25.80
C PHE A 42 -15.72 8.68 27.31
N ARG A 43 -14.81 9.36 28.02
CA ARG A 43 -14.94 9.59 29.48
C ARG A 43 -16.19 10.41 29.81
N GLU A 44 -16.48 11.46 29.04
CA GLU A 44 -17.70 12.27 29.21
C GLU A 44 -18.98 11.44 29.05
N HIS A 45 -18.91 10.34 28.30
CA HIS A 45 -20.04 9.43 28.04
C HIS A 45 -20.00 8.15 28.88
N GLY A 46 -19.25 8.16 29.99
CA GLY A 46 -19.25 7.09 30.99
C GLY A 46 -18.34 5.91 30.67
N ALA A 47 -17.35 6.11 29.78
CA ALA A 47 -16.27 5.15 29.64
C ALA A 47 -15.46 5.05 30.95
N ASP A 48 -15.25 3.82 31.43
CA ASP A 48 -14.32 3.51 32.50
C ASP A 48 -12.97 3.11 31.90
N ASP A 49 -11.94 2.95 32.74
CA ASP A 49 -10.60 2.63 32.24
C ASP A 49 -10.54 1.30 31.45
N PHE A 50 -11.48 0.38 31.70
CA PHE A 50 -11.53 -0.91 31.01
C PHE A 50 -12.11 -0.80 29.60
N ASN A 51 -13.24 -0.12 29.44
CA ASN A 51 -13.83 0.08 28.11
C ASN A 51 -13.12 1.17 27.30
N LEU A 52 -12.45 2.12 27.96
CA LEU A 52 -11.65 3.16 27.32
C LEU A 52 -10.51 2.54 26.50
N ALA A 53 -9.73 1.63 27.09
CA ALA A 53 -8.64 0.95 26.39
C ALA A 53 -9.14 0.22 25.14
N HIS A 54 -10.28 -0.48 25.24
CA HIS A 54 -10.88 -1.15 24.10
C HIS A 54 -11.34 -0.19 23.00
N LEU A 55 -12.01 0.91 23.36
CA LEU A 55 -12.45 1.93 22.40
C LEU A 55 -11.28 2.64 21.72
N THR A 56 -10.21 2.90 22.46
CA THR A 56 -8.94 3.43 21.96
C THR A 56 -8.31 2.47 20.95
N ASP A 57 -8.27 1.17 21.23
CA ASP A 57 -7.76 0.17 20.29
C ASP A 57 -8.58 0.11 19.00
N VAL A 58 -9.92 0.11 19.11
CA VAL A 58 -10.82 0.13 17.94
C VAL A 58 -10.59 1.38 17.09
N LEU A 59 -10.44 2.55 17.72
CA LEU A 59 -10.18 3.79 17.01
C LEU A 59 -8.81 3.79 16.31
N ASN A 60 -7.78 3.25 16.97
CA ASN A 60 -6.45 3.09 16.35
C ASN A 60 -6.52 2.20 15.12
N ILE A 61 -7.23 1.07 15.19
CA ILE A 61 -7.42 0.17 14.05
C ILE A 61 -8.10 0.92 12.89
N ALA A 62 -9.21 1.60 13.16
CA ALA A 62 -9.94 2.35 12.13
C ALA A 62 -9.08 3.47 11.51
N LEU A 63 -8.27 4.17 12.32
CA LEU A 63 -7.37 5.21 11.83
C LEU A 63 -6.28 4.63 10.93
N MET A 64 -5.70 3.49 11.32
CA MET A 64 -4.70 2.79 10.50
C MET A 64 -5.30 2.32 9.17
N GLU A 65 -6.54 1.84 9.14
CA GLU A 65 -7.23 1.42 7.92
C GLU A 65 -7.42 2.59 6.95
N VAL A 66 -7.91 3.74 7.44
CA VAL A 66 -8.09 4.96 6.63
C VAL A 66 -6.75 5.44 6.05
N GLN A 67 -5.69 5.45 6.86
CA GLN A 67 -4.36 5.85 6.41
C GLN A 67 -3.81 4.91 5.32
N ALA A 68 -4.06 3.61 5.45
CA ALA A 68 -3.64 2.63 4.45
C ALA A 68 -4.39 2.84 3.12
N GLU A 69 -5.68 3.18 3.18
CA GLU A 69 -6.49 3.51 1.99
C GLU A 69 -6.03 4.82 1.32
N GLU A 70 -5.74 5.87 2.10
CA GLU A 70 -5.18 7.13 1.57
C GLU A 70 -3.82 6.92 0.91
N ALA A 71 -2.93 6.13 1.53
CA ALA A 71 -1.64 5.76 0.97
C ALA A 71 -1.76 4.89 -0.28
N TRP A 72 -2.91 4.25 -0.51
CA TRP A 72 -3.19 3.43 -1.68
C TRP A 72 -3.68 4.23 -2.90
N HIS A 73 -4.36 5.36 -2.70
CA HIS A 73 -4.94 6.17 -3.78
C HIS A 73 -3.96 6.54 -4.92
N PRO A 74 -2.73 7.00 -4.64
CA PRO A 74 -1.76 7.30 -5.70
C PRO A 74 -1.34 6.03 -6.47
N LYS A 75 -1.23 4.90 -5.76
CA LYS A 75 -0.80 3.60 -6.31
C LYS A 75 -1.87 3.03 -7.24
N SER A 76 -3.14 3.10 -6.86
CA SER A 76 -4.25 2.67 -7.72
C SER A 76 -4.34 3.50 -9.00
N ALA A 77 -4.11 4.81 -8.91
CA ALA A 77 -4.06 5.67 -10.09
C ALA A 77 -2.92 5.30 -11.06
N ALA A 78 -1.74 4.90 -10.54
CA ALA A 78 -0.64 4.42 -11.37
C ALA A 78 -0.97 3.10 -12.07
N VAL A 79 -1.58 2.15 -11.36
CA VAL A 79 -2.05 0.88 -11.94
C VAL A 79 -3.07 1.13 -13.05
N GLU A 80 -4.04 2.03 -12.83
CA GLU A 80 -5.04 2.39 -13.83
C GLU A 80 -4.42 2.98 -15.10
N ARG A 81 -3.40 3.83 -14.99
CA ARG A 81 -2.69 4.38 -16.16
C ARG A 81 -1.93 3.30 -16.93
N ALA A 82 -1.24 2.40 -16.22
CA ALA A 82 -0.57 1.26 -16.83
C ALA A 82 -1.58 0.33 -17.55
N PHE A 83 -2.72 0.06 -16.91
CA PHE A 83 -3.79 -0.77 -17.50
C PHE A 83 -4.40 -0.11 -18.73
N ASN A 84 -4.61 1.22 -18.71
CA ASN A 84 -5.08 1.94 -19.90
C ASN A 84 -4.08 1.84 -21.06
N ARG A 85 -2.78 1.91 -20.80
CA ARG A 85 -1.75 1.68 -21.82
C ARG A 85 -1.81 0.26 -22.38
N LEU A 86 -2.04 -0.75 -21.54
CA LEU A 86 -2.18 -2.14 -21.97
C LEU A 86 -3.47 -2.36 -22.79
N ARG A 87 -4.59 -1.75 -22.40
CA ARG A 87 -5.86 -1.78 -23.15
C ARG A 87 -5.70 -1.22 -24.56
N ILE A 88 -4.90 -0.15 -24.74
CA ILE A 88 -4.58 0.39 -26.07
C ILE A 88 -3.84 -0.64 -26.95
N ASN A 89 -3.07 -1.55 -26.33
CA ASN A 89 -2.36 -2.63 -27.01
C ASN A 89 -3.18 -3.93 -27.13
N GLY A 90 -4.48 -3.88 -26.85
CA GLY A 90 -5.39 -5.02 -27.01
C GLY A 90 -5.50 -5.94 -25.80
N TYR A 91 -4.91 -5.58 -24.65
CA TYR A 91 -5.10 -6.36 -23.43
C TYR A 91 -6.45 -6.12 -22.79
N ARG A 92 -7.08 -7.20 -22.32
CA ARG A 92 -8.15 -7.11 -21.32
C ARG A 92 -7.54 -6.85 -19.95
N CYS A 93 -7.90 -5.72 -19.34
CA CYS A 93 -7.40 -5.34 -18.02
C CYS A 93 -8.52 -5.15 -17.00
N GLU A 94 -8.55 -5.96 -15.95
CA GLU A 94 -9.60 -5.97 -14.91
C GLU A 94 -9.01 -5.75 -13.51
N GLN A 95 -9.77 -5.07 -12.65
CA GLN A 95 -9.34 -4.69 -11.30
C GLN A 95 -10.34 -5.17 -10.26
N ASP A 96 -9.84 -5.44 -9.04
CA ASP A 96 -10.66 -5.78 -7.87
C ASP A 96 -11.68 -6.91 -8.13
N TRP A 97 -11.21 -8.01 -8.73
CA TRP A 97 -12.11 -9.14 -9.01
C TRP A 97 -12.55 -9.84 -7.72
N GLN A 98 -13.85 -10.16 -7.56
CA GLN A 98 -14.43 -10.46 -6.24
C GLN A 98 -14.48 -11.94 -5.80
N CYS A 99 -14.34 -12.94 -6.68
CA CYS A 99 -14.54 -14.35 -6.28
C CYS A 99 -13.25 -15.06 -5.82
N CYS A 100 -12.42 -15.47 -6.78
CA CYS A 100 -11.13 -16.12 -6.55
C CYS A 100 -10.34 -16.15 -7.86
N ARG A 101 -9.09 -16.61 -7.80
CA ARG A 101 -8.23 -16.80 -8.98
C ARG A 101 -8.91 -17.62 -10.09
N THR A 102 -9.52 -18.74 -9.74
CA THR A 102 -10.13 -19.66 -10.70
C THR A 102 -11.41 -19.09 -11.31
N CYS A 103 -12.23 -18.41 -10.50
CA CYS A 103 -13.40 -17.67 -10.98
C CYS A 103 -13.02 -16.57 -11.97
N GLY A 104 -11.96 -15.81 -11.68
CA GLY A 104 -11.53 -14.72 -12.56
C GLY A 104 -11.08 -15.24 -13.93
N TRP A 105 -10.29 -16.31 -13.97
CA TRP A 105 -9.94 -16.95 -15.24
C TRP A 105 -11.16 -17.51 -15.99
N ALA A 106 -12.14 -18.08 -15.28
CA ALA A 106 -13.35 -18.60 -15.90
C ALA A 106 -14.28 -17.49 -16.45
N ALA A 107 -14.14 -16.26 -15.94
CA ALA A 107 -14.94 -15.11 -16.37
C ALA A 107 -14.32 -14.33 -17.53
N ILE A 108 -13.03 -14.54 -17.81
CA ILE A 108 -12.37 -13.96 -18.98
C ILE A 108 -12.87 -14.68 -20.23
N PRO A 109 -13.46 -13.97 -21.22
CA PRO A 109 -13.87 -14.57 -22.48
C PRO A 109 -12.70 -15.25 -23.17
N CYS A 110 -12.95 -16.38 -23.84
CA CYS A 110 -11.90 -17.14 -24.50
C CYS A 110 -11.14 -16.30 -25.54
N GLU A 111 -11.83 -15.39 -26.25
CA GLU A 111 -11.20 -14.49 -27.22
C GLU A 111 -10.20 -13.48 -26.60
N ASP A 112 -10.36 -13.17 -25.31
CA ASP A 112 -9.52 -12.21 -24.57
C ASP A 112 -8.46 -12.92 -23.71
N ALA A 113 -8.52 -14.25 -23.60
CA ALA A 113 -7.69 -15.01 -22.69
C ALA A 113 -6.19 -14.93 -23.04
N ASP A 114 -5.85 -14.74 -24.32
CA ASP A 114 -4.46 -14.68 -24.80
C ASP A 114 -3.73 -13.38 -24.42
N LEU A 115 -4.48 -12.30 -24.15
CA LEU A 115 -3.94 -10.98 -23.79
C LEU A 115 -4.75 -10.41 -22.63
N CYS A 116 -4.41 -10.79 -21.40
CA CYS A 116 -5.11 -10.29 -20.22
C CYS A 116 -4.18 -10.03 -19.04
N VAL A 117 -4.54 -9.04 -18.23
CA VAL A 117 -3.88 -8.73 -16.95
C VAL A 117 -4.95 -8.31 -15.96
N TRP A 118 -4.93 -8.88 -14.75
CA TRP A 118 -5.91 -8.54 -13.74
C TRP A 118 -5.41 -8.85 -12.33
N TYR A 119 -6.10 -8.36 -11.31
CA TYR A 119 -5.83 -8.72 -9.92
C TYR A 119 -7.12 -8.96 -9.14
N HIS A 120 -7.01 -9.76 -8.07
CA HIS A 120 -8.12 -10.09 -7.20
C HIS A 120 -8.28 -9.06 -6.09
N GLY A 121 -9.49 -8.89 -5.55
CA GLY A 121 -9.72 -8.02 -4.40
C GLY A 121 -8.97 -8.44 -3.13
N GLN A 122 -8.65 -9.73 -2.98
CA GLN A 122 -7.75 -10.19 -1.91
C GLN A 122 -6.31 -9.73 -2.14
N ASP A 123 -5.82 -9.76 -3.38
CA ASP A 123 -4.47 -9.25 -3.67
C ASP A 123 -4.42 -7.73 -3.48
N LEU A 124 -5.53 -7.04 -3.74
CA LEU A 124 -5.68 -5.61 -3.44
C LEU A 124 -5.61 -5.34 -1.93
N ALA A 125 -6.38 -6.08 -1.13
CA ALA A 125 -6.33 -5.96 0.33
C ALA A 125 -4.92 -6.26 0.88
N ASP A 126 -4.27 -7.30 0.36
CA ASP A 126 -2.88 -7.62 0.68
C ASP A 126 -1.93 -6.50 0.25
N ALA A 127 -2.16 -5.86 -0.91
CA ALA A 127 -1.32 -4.77 -1.40
C ALA A 127 -1.45 -3.49 -0.56
N VAL A 128 -2.64 -3.21 -0.03
CA VAL A 128 -2.87 -2.12 0.94
C VAL A 128 -2.04 -2.37 2.20
N ALA A 129 -2.00 -3.62 2.69
CA ALA A 129 -1.27 -3.98 3.90
C ALA A 129 0.26 -4.10 3.71
N THR A 130 0.72 -4.61 2.57
CA THR A 130 2.12 -5.01 2.35
C THR A 130 2.88 -4.10 1.39
N GLY A 131 2.18 -3.30 0.59
CA GLY A 131 2.76 -2.54 -0.51
C GLY A 131 3.14 -3.39 -1.73
N GLU A 132 2.73 -4.67 -1.77
CA GLU A 132 2.98 -5.58 -2.89
C GLU A 132 1.66 -6.06 -3.50
N LEU A 133 1.50 -5.89 -4.82
CA LEU A 133 0.32 -6.37 -5.54
C LEU A 133 0.70 -7.55 -6.44
N MET A 134 -0.11 -8.59 -6.42
CA MET A 134 0.08 -9.76 -7.28
C MET A 134 -0.87 -9.69 -8.48
N LEU A 135 -0.32 -9.75 -9.68
CA LEU A 135 -1.07 -9.71 -10.93
C LEU A 135 -1.18 -11.11 -11.54
N MET A 136 -2.39 -11.41 -11.99
CA MET A 136 -2.72 -12.51 -12.89
C MET A 136 -2.53 -12.01 -14.32
N TRP A 137 -1.94 -12.82 -15.19
CA TRP A 137 -1.63 -12.36 -16.55
C TRP A 137 -1.54 -13.50 -17.55
N GLN A 138 -1.72 -13.16 -18.82
CA GLN A 138 -1.41 -13.95 -20.01
C GLN A 138 -1.03 -12.97 -21.13
N GLY A 139 -0.05 -13.34 -21.95
CA GLY A 139 0.41 -12.54 -23.09
C GLY A 139 1.92 -12.29 -23.06
N ASP A 140 2.33 -11.06 -23.35
CA ASP A 140 3.73 -10.62 -23.36
C ASP A 140 4.12 -9.97 -22.02
N ALA A 141 4.86 -10.73 -21.20
CA ALA A 141 5.37 -10.27 -19.91
C ALA A 141 6.23 -9.01 -20.01
N ALA A 142 6.98 -8.83 -21.11
CA ALA A 142 7.83 -7.66 -21.30
C ALA A 142 6.98 -6.41 -21.52
N MET A 143 5.94 -6.49 -22.36
CA MET A 143 5.01 -5.36 -22.55
C MET A 143 4.28 -4.99 -21.25
N ILE A 144 3.85 -5.98 -20.47
CA ILE A 144 3.19 -5.75 -19.17
C ILE A 144 4.15 -5.03 -18.21
N ARG A 145 5.39 -5.53 -18.12
CA ARG A 145 6.44 -4.92 -17.29
C ARG A 145 6.72 -3.48 -17.72
N ASP A 146 6.95 -3.24 -19.00
CA ASP A 146 7.26 -1.91 -19.52
C ASP A 146 6.13 -0.91 -19.24
N ALA A 147 4.87 -1.34 -19.36
CA ALA A 147 3.72 -0.50 -19.06
C ALA A 147 3.61 -0.13 -17.57
N LEU A 148 3.94 -1.05 -16.67
CA LEU A 148 3.93 -0.81 -15.22
C LEU A 148 5.13 0.04 -14.77
N GLU A 149 6.32 -0.27 -15.26
CA GLU A 149 7.55 0.46 -14.92
C GLU A 149 7.53 1.90 -15.43
N ALA A 150 6.86 2.17 -16.55
CA ALA A 150 6.62 3.53 -17.05
C ALA A 150 5.82 4.40 -16.07
N GLU A 151 5.04 3.78 -15.19
CA GLU A 151 4.26 4.45 -14.14
C GLU A 151 4.97 4.46 -12.78
N GLY A 152 6.26 4.10 -12.74
CA GLY A 152 7.07 4.08 -11.51
C GLY A 152 6.86 2.85 -10.63
N ILE A 153 6.10 1.86 -11.10
CA ILE A 153 5.83 0.61 -10.39
C ILE A 153 7.00 -0.36 -10.61
N THR A 154 7.56 -0.90 -9.53
CA THR A 154 8.65 -1.88 -9.64
C THR A 154 8.08 -3.27 -9.93
N VAL A 155 8.53 -3.92 -10.99
CA VAL A 155 8.02 -5.23 -11.40
C VAL A 155 9.02 -6.33 -11.05
N ILE A 156 8.56 -7.34 -10.31
CA ILE A 156 9.34 -8.51 -9.92
C ILE A 156 8.72 -9.73 -10.62
N HIS A 157 9.34 -10.12 -11.74
CA HIS A 157 8.95 -11.29 -12.51
C HIS A 157 10.14 -11.82 -13.30
N ASP A 158 10.36 -13.14 -13.26
CA ASP A 158 11.50 -13.83 -13.90
C ASP A 158 11.23 -14.22 -15.36
N GLY A 159 10.06 -13.88 -15.90
CA GLY A 159 9.62 -14.23 -17.25
C GLY A 159 8.96 -15.61 -17.35
N THR A 160 8.82 -16.36 -16.26
CA THR A 160 8.13 -17.66 -16.29
C THR A 160 6.62 -17.47 -16.36
N ILE A 161 5.99 -18.10 -17.36
CA ILE A 161 4.55 -17.99 -17.64
C ILE A 161 3.70 -18.55 -16.49
N GLU A 162 4.23 -19.51 -15.74
CA GLU A 162 3.53 -20.15 -14.62
C GLU A 162 3.47 -19.27 -13.36
N GLN A 163 4.32 -18.24 -13.28
CA GLN A 163 4.38 -17.35 -12.13
C GLN A 163 3.56 -16.08 -12.36
N ARG A 164 2.85 -15.68 -11.32
CA ARG A 164 2.19 -14.38 -11.23
C ARG A 164 3.23 -13.26 -11.26
N ILE A 165 2.90 -12.13 -11.85
CA ILE A 165 3.73 -10.92 -11.79
C ILE A 165 3.54 -10.29 -10.42
N ARG A 166 4.62 -10.05 -9.67
CA ARG A 166 4.59 -9.28 -8.43
C ARG A 166 4.98 -7.84 -8.73
N VAL A 167 4.28 -6.88 -8.15
CA VAL A 167 4.62 -5.46 -8.28
C VAL A 167 4.76 -4.78 -6.92
N ARG A 168 5.70 -3.83 -6.80
CA ARG A 168 5.96 -3.03 -5.61
C ARG A 168 5.86 -1.55 -5.90
N PHE A 169 5.38 -0.78 -4.93
CA PHE A 169 5.12 0.65 -5.06
C PHE A 169 6.18 1.53 -4.37
N ASP A 170 7.46 1.17 -4.49
CA ASP A 170 8.57 1.77 -3.73
C ASP A 170 8.89 3.23 -4.12
N ARG A 171 8.32 3.75 -5.22
CA ARG A 171 8.68 5.06 -5.81
C ARG A 171 7.49 6.01 -6.03
N LEU A 172 6.32 5.70 -5.45
CA LEU A 172 5.09 6.47 -5.57
C LEU A 172 4.74 7.22 -4.29
#